data_AF-A0A9D8QXE3-F1
#
_entry.id   AF-A0A9D8QXE3-F1
#
_cell.length_a   1.000
_cell.length_b   1.000
_cell.length_c   1.000
_cell.angle_alpha   90.00
_cell.angle_beta   90.00
_cell.angle_gamma   90.00
#
_symmetry.space_group_name_H-M   'P 1'
#
loop_
_entity.id
_entity.type
_entity.pdbx_description
1 polymer ?
#
loop_
_entity_poly.entity_id
_entity_poly.type
_entity_poly.pdbx_seq_one_letter_code
_entity_poly.pdbx_strand_id
1 'polypeptide(L)'
;LMSLRAKEFPHIHFIPNFADFTLQGKRIAIIHYDDIARPIIASGWYDVVCFGHNHRYETSTEGRTRCINPGELSGVLTGEPTFAILDTETDTVEKISLL
;
A
#
# COMPACT_ATOMS: atom_id res chain seq x y z
N LEU A 1 -15.39 -15.05 4.02
CA LEU A 1 -14.82 -16.07 3.10
C LEU A 1 -13.29 -16.00 3.05
N MET A 2 -12.69 -14.84 2.70
CA MET A 2 -11.23 -14.70 2.63
C MET A 2 -10.49 -14.96 3.95
N SER A 3 -11.02 -14.45 5.06
CA SER A 3 -10.45 -14.68 6.40
C SER A 3 -10.42 -16.15 6.84
N LEU A 4 -11.33 -16.98 6.32
CA LEU A 4 -11.34 -18.42 6.59
C LEU A 4 -10.28 -19.13 5.73
N ARG A 5 -10.18 -18.76 4.45
CA ARG A 5 -9.16 -19.29 3.54
C ARG A 5 -7.74 -18.93 3.98
N ALA A 6 -7.52 -17.71 4.45
CA ALA A 6 -6.21 -17.29 4.94
C ALA A 6 -5.69 -18.20 6.08
N LYS A 7 -6.56 -18.73 6.94
CA LYS A 7 -6.16 -19.64 8.04
C LYS A 7 -5.61 -20.97 7.57
N GLU A 8 -5.88 -21.36 6.31
CA GLU A 8 -5.32 -22.57 5.71
C GLU A 8 -3.83 -22.40 5.37
N PHE A 9 -3.30 -21.16 5.39
CA PHE A 9 -1.92 -20.83 5.00
C PHE A 9 -1.21 -20.10 6.14
N PRO A 10 -0.23 -20.71 6.82
CA PRO A 10 0.37 -20.15 8.05
C PRO A 10 1.18 -18.86 7.82
N HIS A 11 1.56 -18.57 6.58
CA HIS A 11 2.31 -17.38 6.17
C HIS A 11 1.40 -16.24 5.66
N ILE A 12 0.08 -16.42 5.67
CA ILE A 12 -0.87 -15.40 5.26
C ILE A 12 -1.49 -14.76 6.51
N HIS A 13 -1.23 -13.47 6.69
CA HIS A 13 -1.86 -12.66 7.72
C HIS A 13 -3.01 -11.87 7.10
N PHE A 14 -4.25 -12.22 7.47
CA PHE A 14 -5.43 -11.50 7.00
C PHE A 14 -5.75 -10.32 7.92
N ILE A 15 -5.71 -9.11 7.37
CA ILE A 15 -6.03 -7.87 8.06
C ILE A 15 -7.17 -7.19 7.29
N PRO A 16 -8.37 -7.00 7.88
CA PRO A 16 -9.56 -6.64 7.12
C PRO A 16 -9.61 -5.18 6.67
N ASN A 17 -9.23 -4.24 7.52
CA ASN A 17 -9.52 -2.81 7.30
C ASN A 17 -8.26 -1.95 7.27
N PHE A 18 -7.45 -2.05 8.32
CA PHE A 18 -6.27 -1.22 8.54
C PHE A 18 -5.14 -2.09 9.06
N ALA A 19 -4.01 -2.08 8.36
CA ALA A 19 -2.78 -2.72 8.84
C ALA A 19 -1.88 -1.65 9.43
N ASP A 20 -1.34 -1.95 10.62
CA ASP A 20 -0.33 -1.17 11.31
C ASP A 20 0.73 -2.13 11.81
N PHE A 21 1.95 -2.00 11.30
CA PHE A 21 3.07 -2.85 11.70
C PHE A 21 4.40 -2.15 11.50
N THR A 22 5.46 -2.74 12.06
CA THR A 22 6.84 -2.29 11.86
C THR A 22 7.60 -3.34 11.07
N LEU A 23 8.32 -2.91 10.04
CA LEU A 23 9.20 -3.75 9.23
C LEU A 23 10.56 -3.05 9.07
N GLN A 24 11.64 -3.72 9.46
CA GLN A 24 13.00 -3.16 9.42
C GLN A 24 13.11 -1.75 10.03
N GLY A 25 12.39 -1.50 11.13
CA GLY A 25 12.38 -0.21 11.83
C GLY A 25 11.47 0.87 11.23
N LYS A 26 10.84 0.63 10.08
CA LYS A 26 9.85 1.55 9.48
C LYS A 26 8.45 1.21 9.97
N ARG A 27 7.69 2.22 10.39
CA ARG A 27 6.24 2.11 10.67
C ARG A 27 5.48 2.15 9.36
N ILE A 28 4.70 1.12 9.09
CA ILE A 28 3.94 0.96 7.84
C ILE A 28 2.45 0.91 8.17
N ALA A 29 1.68 1.75 7.48
CA ALA A 29 0.23 1.69 7.46
C ALA A 29 -0.27 1.23 6.09
N ILE A 30 -1.32 0.39 6.08
CA ILE A 30 -2.03 0.02 4.85
C ILE A 30 -3.52 0.22 5.07
N ILE A 31 -4.15 0.99 4.20
CA ILE A 31 -5.60 1.25 4.22
C ILE A 31 -6.12 1.21 2.79
N HIS A 32 -7.29 0.63 2.53
CA HIS A 32 -7.76 0.53 1.15
C HIS A 32 -8.11 1.90 0.54
N TYR A 33 -8.64 2.83 1.32
CA TYR A 33 -9.29 4.05 0.84
C TYR A 33 -8.39 5.28 0.89
N ASP A 34 -8.37 6.03 -0.22
CA ASP A 34 -7.58 7.25 -0.42
C ASP A 34 -7.94 8.38 0.56
N ASP A 35 -9.24 8.69 0.69
CA ASP A 35 -9.76 9.73 1.60
C ASP A 35 -9.43 9.49 3.08
N ILE A 36 -9.35 8.22 3.49
CA ILE A 36 -8.89 7.81 4.82
C ILE A 36 -7.36 7.87 4.94
N ALA A 37 -6.63 7.57 3.85
CA ALA A 37 -5.18 7.61 3.85
C ALA A 37 -4.62 9.03 4.03
N ARG A 38 -5.24 10.05 3.44
CA ARG A 38 -4.75 11.44 3.51
C ARG A 38 -4.52 11.97 4.93
N PRO A 39 -5.46 11.87 5.89
CA PRO A 39 -5.20 12.30 7.26
C PRO A 39 -4.15 11.43 7.97
N ILE A 40 -4.02 10.15 7.63
CA ILE A 40 -2.99 9.26 8.19
C ILE A 40 -1.61 9.68 7.70
N ILE A 41 -1.47 10.00 6.41
CA ILE A 41 -0.26 10.55 5.82
C ILE A 41 0.11 11.88 6.49
N ALA A 42 -0.84 12.82 6.56
CA ALA A 42 -0.64 14.15 7.14
C ALA A 42 -0.26 14.12 8.63
N SER A 43 -0.63 13.06 9.36
CA SER A 43 -0.20 12.87 10.75
C SER A 43 1.32 12.76 10.90
N GLY A 44 2.01 12.35 9.82
CA GLY A 44 3.44 12.07 9.83
C GLY A 44 3.83 11.01 10.85
N TRP A 45 2.93 10.11 11.26
CA TRP A 45 3.21 9.06 12.25
C TRP A 45 3.88 7.83 11.62
N TYR A 46 3.55 7.52 10.37
CA TYR A 46 4.08 6.39 9.63
C TYR A 46 5.21 6.82 8.70
N ASP A 47 6.19 5.93 8.49
CA ASP A 47 7.24 6.12 7.49
C ASP A 47 6.71 5.80 6.08
N VAL A 48 5.79 4.84 5.98
CA VAL A 48 5.14 4.44 4.72
C VAL A 48 3.64 4.29 4.92
N VAL A 49 2.84 4.84 4.01
CA VAL A 49 1.39 4.60 3.92
C VAL A 49 1.06 4.08 2.53
N CYS A 50 0.55 2.85 2.48
CA CYS A 50 0.01 2.25 1.25
C CYS A 50 -1.51 2.44 1.20
N PHE A 51 -2.02 2.90 0.06
CA PHE A 51 -3.44 3.19 -0.14
C PHE A 51 -3.92 2.83 -1.55
N GLY A 52 -5.21 3.02 -1.83
CA GLY A 52 -5.79 2.62 -3.12
C GLY A 52 -7.22 3.13 -3.32
N HIS A 53 -8.11 2.21 -3.72
CA HIS A 53 -9.53 2.43 -4.01
C HIS A 53 -9.84 3.23 -5.27
N ASN A 54 -9.01 4.20 -5.64
CA ASN A 54 -9.23 5.06 -6.82
C ASN A 54 -8.66 4.50 -8.13
N HIS A 55 -7.99 3.33 -8.09
CA HIS A 55 -7.35 2.63 -9.22
C HIS A 55 -6.21 3.39 -9.93
N ARG A 56 -5.80 4.56 -9.44
CA ARG A 56 -4.77 5.38 -10.05
C ARG A 56 -3.44 5.18 -9.35
N TYR A 57 -2.40 4.88 -10.12
CA TYR A 57 -1.04 4.86 -9.58
C TYR A 57 -0.66 6.25 -9.04
N GLU A 58 -0.13 6.30 -7.83
CA GLU A 58 0.38 7.51 -7.21
C GLU A 58 1.55 7.16 -6.28
N THR A 59 2.67 7.88 -6.41
CA THR A 59 3.73 7.85 -5.40
C THR A 59 4.20 9.25 -5.11
N SER A 60 4.31 9.58 -3.84
CA SER A 60 4.77 10.88 -3.38
C SER A 60 5.42 10.77 -2.00
N THR A 61 5.94 11.88 -1.51
CA THR A 61 6.41 12.01 -0.13
C THR A 61 5.76 13.25 0.46
N GLU A 62 5.10 13.10 1.62
CA GLU A 62 4.52 14.20 2.38
C GLU A 62 5.20 14.26 3.75
N GLY A 63 5.91 15.35 4.03
CA GLY A 63 6.79 15.42 5.20
C GLY A 63 7.83 14.30 5.18
N ARG A 64 7.77 13.40 6.15
CA ARG A 64 8.64 12.20 6.23
C ARG A 64 8.00 10.93 5.70
N THR A 65 6.73 10.98 5.30
CA THR A 65 5.93 9.81 5.00
C THR A 65 5.94 9.52 3.50
N ARG A 66 6.37 8.31 3.13
CA ARG A 66 6.26 7.77 1.78
C ARG A 66 4.81 7.35 1.52
N CYS A 67 4.22 7.89 0.46
CA CYS A 67 2.84 7.62 0.07
C CYS A 67 2.84 6.73 -1.17
N ILE A 68 2.16 5.58 -1.13
CA ILE A 68 2.18 4.61 -2.23
C ILE A 68 0.75 4.14 -2.52
N ASN A 69 0.25 4.47 -3.71
CA ASN A 69 -0.89 3.83 -4.33
C ASN A 69 -0.40 3.06 -5.55
N PRO A 70 -0.47 1.71 -5.54
CA PRO A 70 0.08 0.90 -6.62
C PRO A 70 -0.76 0.98 -7.90
N GLY A 71 -1.91 1.65 -7.88
CA GLY A 71 -2.88 1.61 -8.97
C GLY A 71 -3.72 0.34 -8.92
N GLU A 72 -4.13 -0.15 -10.08
CA GLU A 72 -4.88 -1.39 -10.19
C GLU A 72 -4.07 -2.49 -10.83
N LEU A 73 -4.19 -3.71 -10.30
CA LEU A 73 -3.49 -4.86 -10.87
C LEU A 73 -4.20 -5.41 -12.11
N SER A 74 -5.52 -5.27 -12.20
CA SER A 74 -6.32 -5.85 -13.29
C SER A 74 -6.29 -5.05 -14.59
N GLY A 75 -5.99 -3.75 -14.53
CA GLY A 75 -6.05 -2.84 -15.68
C GLY A 75 -7.46 -2.60 -16.25
N VAL A 76 -8.52 -3.06 -15.57
CA VAL A 76 -9.89 -3.06 -16.13
C VAL A 76 -10.49 -1.65 -16.19
N LEU A 77 -10.18 -0.76 -15.25
CA LEU A 77 -10.79 0.57 -15.21
C LEU A 77 -9.96 1.65 -15.90
N THR A 78 -8.64 1.48 -15.90
CA THR A 78 -7.66 2.48 -16.36
C THR A 78 -6.92 2.04 -17.62
N GLY A 79 -6.92 0.74 -17.94
CA GLY A 79 -6.07 0.17 -18.98
C GLY A 79 -4.63 -0.05 -18.55
N GLU A 80 -4.27 0.25 -17.30
CA GLU A 80 -2.89 0.30 -16.81
C GLU A 80 -2.68 -0.71 -15.65
N PRO A 81 -2.51 -2.02 -15.95
CA PRO A 81 -2.28 -3.03 -14.93
C PRO A 81 -0.89 -2.88 -14.31
N THR A 82 -0.84 -2.47 -13.04
CA THR A 82 0.38 -2.02 -12.37
C THR A 82 0.48 -2.51 -10.93
N PHE A 83 1.72 -2.58 -10.41
CA PHE A 83 2.01 -2.70 -8.99
C PHE A 83 3.28 -1.89 -8.63
N ALA A 84 3.56 -1.76 -7.34
CA ALA A 84 4.74 -1.03 -6.84
C ALA A 84 5.64 -1.94 -6.01
N ILE A 85 6.95 -1.77 -6.15
CA ILE A 85 7.98 -2.38 -5.29
C ILE A 85 8.60 -1.27 -4.46
N LEU A 86 8.58 -1.40 -3.13
CA LEU A 86 9.33 -0.56 -2.22
C LEU A 86 10.57 -1.31 -1.75
N ASP A 87 11.74 -0.75 -2.04
CA ASP A 87 12.98 -1.15 -1.37
C ASP A 87 13.04 -0.44 -0.02
N THR A 88 12.94 -1.22 1.05
CA THR A 88 12.91 -0.73 2.43
C THR A 88 14.28 -0.32 2.97
N GLU A 89 15.37 -0.67 2.32
CA GLU A 89 16.72 -0.21 2.69
C GLU A 89 17.03 1.14 2.04
N THR A 90 16.67 1.30 0.77
CA THR A 90 16.97 2.53 0.00
C THR A 90 15.83 3.56 -0.02
N ASP A 91 14.63 3.19 0.45
CA ASP A 91 13.39 3.98 0.36
C ASP A 91 12.98 4.32 -1.08
N THR A 92 13.41 3.53 -2.04
CA THR A 92 13.07 3.70 -3.46
C THR A 92 11.80 2.94 -3.81
N VAL A 93 10.95 3.56 -4.62
CA VAL A 93 9.70 2.96 -5.11
C VAL A 93 9.77 2.83 -6.62
N GLU A 94 9.60 1.60 -7.12
CA GLU A 94 9.54 1.29 -8.54
C GLU A 94 8.11 0.95 -8.95
N LYS A 95 7.64 1.59 -10.04
CA LYS A 95 6.41 1.21 -10.73
C LYS A 95 6.70 0.06 -11.68
N ILE A 96 5.96 -1.03 -11.57
CA ILE A 96 6.00 -2.13 -12.54
C ILE A 96 4.70 -2.13 -13.36
N SER A 97 4.85 -2.08 -14.69
CA SER A 97 3.79 -2.31 -15.66
C SER A 97 3.69 -3.80 -15.99
N LEU A 98 2.47 -4.32 -16.12
CA LEU A 98 2.21 -5.68 -16.62
C LEU A 98 1.92 -5.73 -18.13
N LEU A 99 2.03 -4.59 -18.81
CA LEU A 99 2.04 -4.45 -20.28
C LEU A 99 3.47 -4.28 -20.81
#